data_AF-A0A7D9J6A2-F1
#
_entry.id   AF-A0A7D9J6A2-F1
#
_cell.length_a   1.000
_cell.length_b   1.000
_cell.length_c   1.000
_cell.angle_alpha   90.00
_cell.angle_beta   90.00
_cell.angle_gamma   90.00
#
_symmetry.space_group_name_H-M   'P 1'
#
loop_
_entity.id
_entity.type
_entity.pdbx_description
1 polymer ?
#
loop_
_entity_poly.entity_id
_entity_poly.type
_entity_poly.pdbx_seq_one_letter_code
_entity_poly.pdbx_strand_id
1 'polypeptide(L)'
;MDPVLTLKRSSQIDVNACITCQTSLKDEHLRAATDYSRTVVRDSMNLRSRFRDVGNRETISRLEEVINSIDTSIVWHVKCYSLFTNKDKIQRLKKKCHKDEASARPTSSPHKTRAQTEQVDWDTCALCQVHTNERLSSAMTFKTREQIIDII
;
A
#
# COMPACT_ATOMS: atom_id res chain seq x y z
N MET A 1 -6.92 -22.61 -21.98
CA MET A 1 -5.87 -22.95 -20.99
C MET A 1 -5.24 -21.65 -20.56
N ASP A 2 -5.81 -21.01 -19.54
CA ASP A 2 -5.29 -19.76 -18.98
C ASP A 2 -3.93 -20.01 -18.31
N PRO A 3 -2.97 -19.08 -18.42
CA PRO A 3 -1.69 -19.24 -17.78
C PRO A 3 -1.86 -19.19 -16.26
N VAL A 4 -1.54 -20.30 -15.60
CA VAL A 4 -1.36 -20.36 -14.15
C VAL A 4 -0.30 -19.34 -13.78
N LEU A 5 -0.72 -18.26 -13.11
CA LEU A 5 0.19 -17.32 -12.46
C LEU A 5 0.99 -18.10 -11.43
N THR A 6 2.18 -18.55 -11.81
CA THR A 6 3.11 -19.20 -10.90
C THR A 6 3.49 -18.17 -9.86
N LEU A 7 2.98 -18.35 -8.65
CA LEU A 7 3.40 -17.63 -7.46
C LEU A 7 4.91 -17.82 -7.37
N LYS A 8 5.67 -16.77 -7.74
CA LYS A 8 7.13 -16.77 -7.70
C LYS A 8 7.53 -17.19 -6.29
N ARG A 9 8.12 -18.39 -6.17
CA ARG A 9 8.58 -18.97 -4.90
C ARG A 9 9.36 -17.89 -4.15
N SER A 10 8.96 -17.62 -2.92
CA SER A 10 9.63 -16.70 -2.01
C SER A 10 11.12 -16.98 -2.07
N SER A 11 11.92 -15.97 -2.39
CA SER A 11 13.36 -16.06 -2.19
C SER A 11 13.63 -16.55 -0.77
N GLN A 12 14.60 -17.45 -0.61
CA GLN A 12 14.98 -18.01 0.69
C GLN A 12 15.13 -16.89 1.72
N ILE A 13 14.39 -16.98 2.83
CA ILE A 13 14.39 -15.95 3.86
C ILE A 13 15.77 -15.91 4.51
N ASP A 14 16.44 -14.77 4.44
CA ASP A 14 17.66 -14.54 5.20
C ASP A 14 17.27 -14.10 6.62
N VAL A 15 17.39 -15.03 7.56
CA VAL A 15 17.09 -14.81 8.97
C VAL A 15 18.08 -13.84 9.64
N ASN A 16 19.23 -13.57 9.03
CA ASN A 16 20.21 -12.59 9.51
C ASN A 16 19.95 -11.18 8.95
N ALA A 17 19.03 -11.04 8.00
CA ALA A 17 18.60 -9.76 7.45
C ALA A 17 17.29 -9.30 8.09
N CYS A 18 16.93 -8.02 7.92
CA CYS A 18 15.66 -7.53 8.42
C CYS A 18 14.49 -8.33 7.81
N ILE A 19 13.68 -8.98 8.65
CA ILE A 19 12.56 -9.82 8.19
C ILE A 19 11.50 -9.05 7.37
N THR A 20 11.44 -7.72 7.50
CA THR A 20 10.51 -6.87 6.76
C THR A 20 11.04 -6.49 5.37
N CYS A 21 12.32 -6.18 5.22
CA CYS A 21 12.86 -5.67 3.95
C CYS A 21 13.92 -6.56 3.28
N GLN A 22 14.33 -7.66 3.92
CA GLN A 22 15.44 -8.54 3.51
C GLN A 22 16.73 -7.80 3.16
N THR A 23 16.99 -6.67 3.82
CA THR A 23 18.28 -5.98 3.69
C THR A 23 19.05 -6.08 4.99
N SER A 24 20.36 -6.26 4.86
CA SER A 24 21.35 -6.07 5.91
C SER A 24 22.14 -4.82 5.52
N LEU A 25 21.60 -3.65 5.85
CA LEU A 25 22.32 -2.40 5.63
C LEU A 25 23.39 -2.27 6.72
N LYS A 26 24.64 -2.05 6.32
CA LYS A 26 25.76 -1.93 7.27
C LYS A 26 25.57 -0.77 8.27
N ASP A 27 24.79 0.24 7.90
CA ASP A 27 24.61 1.47 8.67
C ASP A 27 23.32 1.51 9.51
N GLU A 28 22.39 0.56 9.34
CA GLU A 28 21.20 0.45 10.20
C GLU A 28 21.30 -0.74 11.14
N HIS A 29 21.28 -0.47 12.45
CA HIS A 29 21.31 -1.54 13.44
C HIS A 29 20.03 -2.38 13.40
N LEU A 30 20.22 -3.67 13.09
CA LEU A 30 19.23 -4.71 13.30
C LEU A 30 19.03 -4.92 14.81
N ARG A 31 17.76 -4.98 15.23
CA ARG A 31 17.40 -5.37 16.60
C ARG A 31 16.79 -6.76 16.59
N ALA A 32 17.27 -7.59 17.50
CA ALA A 32 16.67 -8.88 17.78
C ALA A 32 15.27 -8.72 18.37
N ALA A 33 14.37 -9.61 17.99
CA ALA A 33 13.01 -9.66 18.49
C ALA A 33 12.99 -10.18 19.93
N THR A 34 12.46 -9.36 20.85
CA THR A 34 12.03 -9.79 22.19
C THR A 34 10.64 -10.43 22.15
N ASP A 35 10.26 -11.20 23.16
CA ASP A 35 8.92 -11.81 23.28
C ASP A 35 7.78 -10.80 23.15
N TYR A 36 7.98 -9.62 23.75
CA TYR A 36 7.03 -8.51 23.62
C TYR A 36 6.92 -8.06 22.16
N SER A 37 8.04 -7.77 21.50
CA SER A 37 8.03 -7.30 20.12
C SER A 37 7.48 -8.35 19.14
N ARG A 38 7.72 -9.64 19.39
CA ARG A 38 7.10 -10.74 18.64
C ARG A 38 5.58 -10.73 18.78
N THR A 39 5.08 -10.51 19.99
CA THR A 39 3.64 -10.42 20.25
C THR A 39 3.02 -9.25 19.50
N VAL A 40 3.62 -8.06 19.59
CA VAL A 40 3.15 -6.87 18.86
C VAL A 40 3.15 -7.08 17.34
N VAL A 41 4.19 -7.73 16.81
CA VAL A 41 4.27 -8.05 15.38
C VAL A 41 3.23 -9.08 14.98
N ARG A 42 3.00 -10.12 15.80
CA ARG A 42 1.94 -11.11 15.56
C ARG A 42 0.56 -10.46 15.51
N ASP A 43 0.25 -9.58 16.46
CA ASP A 43 -1.03 -8.87 16.48
C ASP A 43 -1.17 -7.95 15.26
N SER A 44 -0.11 -7.24 14.90
CA SER A 44 -0.07 -6.37 13.73
C SER A 44 -0.24 -7.17 12.43
N MET A 45 0.40 -8.33 12.33
CA MET A 45 0.28 -9.28 11.21
C MET A 45 -1.17 -9.74 11.07
N ASN A 46 -1.79 -10.22 12.16
CA ASN A 46 -3.18 -10.66 12.16
C ASN A 46 -4.15 -9.55 11.69
N LEU A 47 -3.97 -8.32 12.19
CA LEU A 47 -4.79 -7.19 11.77
C LEU A 47 -4.57 -6.82 10.29
N ARG A 48 -3.32 -6.80 9.82
CA ARG A 48 -3.01 -6.49 8.42
C ARG A 48 -3.53 -7.55 7.46
N SER A 49 -3.43 -8.84 7.81
CA SER A 49 -4.03 -9.93 7.05
C SER A 49 -5.56 -9.79 6.98
N ARG A 50 -6.20 -9.50 8.12
CA ARG A 50 -7.65 -9.27 8.19
C ARG A 50 -8.12 -8.11 7.31
N PHE A 51 -7.34 -7.03 7.24
CA PHE A 51 -7.66 -5.84 6.43
C PHE A 51 -7.05 -5.87 5.02
N ARG A 52 -6.58 -7.04 4.55
CA ARG A 52 -6.09 -7.27 3.18
C ARG A 52 -4.99 -6.28 2.77
N ASP A 53 -4.00 -6.07 3.63
CA ASP A 53 -2.88 -5.16 3.38
C ASP A 53 -1.94 -5.68 2.28
N VAL A 54 -2.24 -5.33 1.03
CA VAL A 54 -1.46 -5.73 -0.15
C VAL A 54 -0.01 -5.27 -0.05
N GLY A 55 0.25 -4.09 0.55
CA GLY A 55 1.59 -3.52 0.64
C GLY A 55 2.53 -4.28 1.58
N ASN A 56 1.98 -5.06 2.51
CA ASN A 56 2.76 -5.87 3.44
C ASN A 56 2.61 -7.38 3.22
N ARG A 57 1.99 -7.81 2.12
CA ARG A 57 1.68 -9.23 1.87
C ARG A 57 2.90 -10.14 1.97
N GLU A 58 4.01 -9.75 1.36
CA GLU A 58 5.26 -10.52 1.39
C GLU A 58 5.90 -10.56 2.78
N THR A 59 5.83 -9.45 3.53
CA THR A 59 6.28 -9.42 4.93
C THR A 59 5.43 -10.34 5.80
N ILE A 60 4.11 -10.36 5.59
CA ILE A 60 3.18 -11.24 6.31
C ILE A 60 3.52 -12.70 6.02
N SER A 61 3.68 -13.09 4.74
CA SER A 61 4.04 -14.47 4.39
C SER A 61 5.35 -14.91 5.04
N ARG A 62 6.39 -14.07 5.02
CA ARG A 62 7.66 -14.36 5.70
C ARG A 62 7.49 -14.52 7.21
N LEU A 63 6.69 -13.66 7.83
CA LEU A 63 6.42 -13.74 9.28
C LEU A 63 5.61 -14.99 9.64
N GLU A 64 4.65 -15.40 8.83
CA GLU A 64 3.87 -16.64 9.07
C GLU A 64 4.78 -17.87 9.15
N GLU A 65 5.87 -17.90 8.36
CA GLU A 65 6.84 -19.00 8.37
C GLU A 65 7.71 -19.03 9.64
N VAL A 66 8.06 -17.88 10.22
CA VAL A 66 9.10 -17.79 11.27
C VAL A 66 8.62 -17.31 12.63
N ILE A 67 7.50 -16.60 12.74
CA ILE A 67 7.08 -15.88 13.97
C ILE A 67 6.72 -16.80 15.13
N ASN A 68 6.29 -18.03 14.83
CA ASN A 68 5.93 -19.05 15.81
C ASN A 68 7.08 -20.01 16.13
N SER A 69 8.18 -19.93 15.37
CA SER A 69 9.38 -20.71 15.66
C SER A 69 10.09 -20.09 16.87
N ILE A 70 10.26 -20.91 17.92
CA ILE A 70 10.99 -20.54 19.14
C ILE A 70 12.49 -20.43 18.83
N ASP A 71 13.00 -21.28 17.94
CA ASP A 71 14.43 -21.38 17.65
C ASP A 71 14.92 -20.35 16.62
N THR A 72 14.00 -19.71 15.89
CA THR A 72 14.38 -18.74 14.85
C THR A 72 14.59 -17.37 15.46
N SER A 73 15.84 -16.89 15.51
CA SER A 73 16.13 -15.49 15.85
C SER A 73 15.65 -14.56 14.75
N ILE A 74 14.66 -13.71 15.06
CA ILE A 74 14.11 -12.74 14.11
C ILE A 74 14.78 -11.39 14.39
N VAL A 75 15.23 -10.73 13.33
CA VAL A 75 15.79 -9.39 13.41
C VAL A 75 15.08 -8.41 12.49
N TRP A 76 15.03 -7.14 12.90
CA TRP A 76 14.45 -6.06 12.09
C TRP A 76 15.12 -4.72 12.36
N HIS A 77 15.12 -3.85 11.36
CA HIS A 77 15.41 -2.44 11.58
C HIS A 77 14.33 -1.83 12.46
N VAL A 78 14.72 -0.90 13.35
CA VAL A 78 13.77 -0.15 14.19
C VAL A 78 12.69 0.51 13.33
N LYS A 79 13.10 1.15 12.23
CA LYS A 79 12.18 1.82 11.30
C LYS A 79 11.20 0.84 10.66
N CYS A 80 11.66 -0.32 10.20
CA CYS A 80 10.81 -1.36 9.64
C CYS A 80 9.79 -1.86 10.66
N TYR A 81 10.24 -2.16 11.88
CA TYR A 81 9.37 -2.56 12.98
C TYR A 81 8.32 -1.49 13.28
N SER A 82 8.72 -0.22 13.43
CA SER A 82 7.79 0.89 13.70
C SER A 82 6.79 1.09 12.59
N LEU A 83 7.19 0.97 11.31
CA LEU A 83 6.28 1.11 10.17
C LEU A 83 5.27 -0.04 10.11
N PHE A 84 5.71 -1.26 10.38
CA PHE A 84 4.88 -2.45 10.36
C PHE A 84 3.91 -2.52 11.56
N THR A 85 4.31 -2.05 12.73
CA THR A 85 3.47 -2.07 13.95
C THR A 85 2.69 -0.76 14.18
N ASN A 86 2.76 0.18 13.23
CA ASN A 86 2.08 1.47 13.34
C ASN A 86 0.54 1.30 13.38
N LYS A 87 -0.06 1.62 14.53
CA LYS A 87 -1.49 1.50 14.77
C LYS A 87 -2.33 2.39 13.86
N ASP A 88 -1.90 3.62 13.58
CA ASP A 88 -2.65 4.56 12.74
C ASP A 88 -2.76 4.06 11.30
N LYS A 89 -1.66 3.51 10.76
CA LYS A 89 -1.66 2.89 9.42
C LYS A 89 -2.61 1.70 9.37
N ILE A 90 -2.60 0.85 10.39
CA ILE A 90 -3.50 -0.31 10.49
C ILE A 90 -4.97 0.15 10.60
N GLN A 91 -5.25 1.21 11.38
CA GLN A 91 -6.60 1.76 11.48
C GLN A 91 -7.10 2.34 10.16
N ARG A 92 -6.24 2.98 9.36
CA ARG A 92 -6.62 3.45 8.02
C ARG A 92 -6.98 2.29 7.08
N LEU A 93 -6.25 1.17 7.17
CA LEU A 93 -6.58 -0.05 6.43
C LEU A 93 -7.96 -0.60 6.81
N LYS A 94 -8.29 -0.64 8.11
CA LYS A 94 -9.63 -1.02 8.58
C LYS A 94 -10.74 -0.17 7.96
N LYS A 95 -10.57 1.17 7.94
CA LYS A 95 -11.56 2.09 7.35
C LYS A 95 -11.74 1.83 5.85
N LYS A 96 -10.64 1.58 5.12
CA LYS A 96 -10.69 1.23 3.69
C LYS A 96 -11.44 -0.08 3.45
N CYS A 97 -11.12 -1.13 4.22
CA CYS A 97 -11.78 -2.44 4.12
C CYS A 97 -13.30 -2.33 4.33
N HIS A 98 -13.74 -1.59 5.35
CA HIS A 98 -15.17 -1.39 5.59
C HIS A 98 -15.88 -0.57 4.50
N LYS A 99 -15.19 0.39 3.88
CA LYS A 99 -15.76 1.14 2.74
C LYS A 99 -15.97 0.23 1.53
N ASP A 100 -15.00 -0.63 1.25
CA ASP A 100 -15.08 -1.57 0.13
C ASP A 100 -16.18 -2.63 0.38
N GLU A 101 -16.33 -3.12 1.61
CA GLU A 101 -17.43 -4.02 2.00
C GLU A 101 -18.81 -3.36 1.94
N ALA A 102 -18.93 -2.10 2.39
CA ALA A 102 -20.19 -1.35 2.32
C ALA A 102 -20.59 -1.07 0.87
N SER A 103 -19.63 -0.85 -0.02
CA SER A 103 -19.87 -0.66 -1.46
C SER A 103 -20.23 -1.96 -2.21
N ALA A 104 -19.93 -3.13 -1.65
CA ALA A 104 -20.19 -4.44 -2.25
C ALA A 104 -21.55 -5.05 -1.87
N ARG A 105 -22.33 -4.39 -1.00
CA ARG A 105 -23.69 -4.82 -0.66
C ARG A 105 -24.66 -4.31 -1.74
N PRO A 106 -25.44 -5.17 -2.42
CA PRO A 106 -26.51 -4.69 -3.29
C PRO A 106 -27.56 -4.05 -2.38
N THR A 107 -27.56 -2.72 -2.34
CA THR A 107 -28.54 -1.96 -1.57
C THR A 107 -29.79 -1.87 -2.42
N SER A 108 -30.66 -2.88 -2.35
CA SER A 108 -32.03 -2.77 -2.86
C SER A 108 -32.85 -1.91 -1.90
N SER A 109 -32.71 -0.59 -2.00
CA SER A 109 -33.74 0.42 -1.66
C SER A 109 -33.14 1.81 -1.89
N PRO A 110 -33.83 2.71 -2.62
CA PRO A 110 -33.32 4.05 -2.88
C PRO A 110 -33.52 4.92 -1.64
N HIS A 111 -32.51 4.98 -0.76
CA HIS A 111 -32.44 6.06 0.21
C HIS A 111 -32.01 7.35 -0.50
N LYS A 112 -33.01 8.16 -0.87
CA LYS A 112 -32.85 9.58 -1.19
C LYS A 112 -32.33 10.31 0.06
N THR A 113 -31.05 10.67 0.09
CA THR A 113 -30.56 12.04 0.35
C THR A 113 -29.03 12.08 0.41
N ARG A 114 -28.41 12.76 -0.56
CA ARG A 114 -27.58 13.96 -0.38
C ARG A 114 -27.03 14.32 -1.77
N ALA A 115 -27.68 15.29 -2.41
CA ALA A 115 -27.32 15.92 -3.69
C ALA A 115 -26.84 14.95 -4.79
N GLN A 116 -27.70 14.71 -5.78
CA GLN A 116 -27.23 14.29 -7.10
C GLN A 116 -26.26 15.36 -7.59
N THR A 117 -24.96 15.16 -7.36
CA THR A 117 -23.95 15.77 -8.21
C THR A 117 -24.14 15.06 -9.53
N GLU A 118 -24.63 15.80 -10.52
CA GLU A 118 -24.68 15.34 -11.90
C GLU A 118 -23.33 14.71 -12.25
N GLN A 119 -23.39 13.55 -12.91
CA GLN A 119 -22.21 12.85 -13.37
C GLN A 119 -21.40 13.83 -14.22
N VAL A 120 -20.15 14.10 -13.83
CA VAL A 120 -19.29 15.04 -14.54
C VAL A 120 -19.17 14.55 -15.98
N ASP A 121 -19.73 15.33 -16.91
CA ASP A 121 -19.62 15.10 -18.33
C ASP A 121 -18.21 15.47 -18.77
N TRP A 122 -17.35 14.47 -18.95
CA TRP A 122 -15.98 14.65 -19.38
C TRP A 122 -15.86 15.16 -20.83
N ASP A 123 -16.95 15.22 -21.58
CA ASP A 123 -17.01 15.86 -22.90
C ASP A 123 -17.20 17.40 -22.79
N THR A 124 -17.34 17.92 -21.56
CA THR A 124 -17.40 19.36 -21.27
C THR A 124 -16.15 19.83 -20.52
N CYS A 125 -15.69 21.04 -20.84
CA CYS A 125 -14.55 21.64 -20.13
C CYS A 125 -14.92 21.92 -18.66
N ALA A 126 -14.17 21.37 -17.72
CA ALA A 126 -14.43 21.53 -16.28
C ALA A 126 -14.34 22.98 -15.75
N LEU A 127 -13.80 23.92 -16.54
CA LEU A 127 -13.64 25.33 -16.17
C LEU A 127 -14.76 26.22 -16.73
N CYS A 128 -15.24 25.95 -17.95
CA CYS A 128 -16.23 26.80 -18.62
C CYS A 128 -17.55 26.10 -18.97
N GLN A 129 -17.67 24.78 -18.71
CA GLN A 129 -18.88 23.97 -18.94
C GLN A 129 -19.42 23.99 -20.38
N VAL A 130 -18.55 24.24 -21.36
CA VAL A 130 -18.89 24.17 -22.79
C VAL A 130 -18.38 22.85 -23.37
N HIS A 131 -19.17 22.25 -24.27
CA HIS A 131 -18.76 21.06 -25.03
C HIS A 131 -17.51 21.35 -25.86
N THR A 132 -16.47 20.55 -25.66
CA THR A 132 -15.28 20.62 -26.50
C THR A 132 -15.51 19.76 -27.75
N ASN A 133 -15.91 20.39 -28.86
CA ASN A 133 -15.99 19.70 -30.17
C ASN A 133 -14.61 19.33 -30.75
N GLU A 134 -13.53 19.72 -30.08
CA GLU A 134 -12.16 19.39 -30.48
C GLU A 134 -11.61 18.31 -29.55
N ARG A 135 -11.28 17.16 -30.13
CA ARG A 135 -10.58 16.07 -29.45
C ARG A 135 -9.40 16.67 -28.69
N LEU A 136 -9.34 16.43 -27.37
CA LEU A 136 -8.18 16.72 -26.51
C LEU A 136 -6.99 15.81 -26.88
N SER A 137 -6.53 15.87 -28.13
CA SER A 137 -5.33 15.23 -28.61
C SER A 137 -4.31 16.30 -28.96
N SER A 138 -3.72 16.89 -27.93
CA SER A 138 -2.39 17.52 -28.02
C SER A 138 -1.85 17.71 -26.61
N ALA A 139 -1.23 16.66 -26.07
CA ALA A 139 -0.20 16.86 -25.07
C ALA A 139 0.93 17.65 -25.73
N MET A 140 0.95 18.97 -25.55
CA MET A 140 2.12 19.76 -25.90
C MET A 140 3.25 19.33 -24.96
N THR A 141 4.15 18.50 -25.47
CA THR A 141 5.47 18.34 -24.89
C THR A 141 6.16 19.70 -24.97
N PHE A 142 6.26 20.38 -23.82
CA PHE A 142 7.12 21.54 -23.70
C PHE A 142 8.55 21.09 -24.03
N LYS A 143 9.05 21.50 -25.20
CA LYS A 143 10.48 21.40 -25.50
C LYS A 143 11.18 22.42 -24.63
N THR A 144 11.79 21.95 -23.54
CA THR A 144 12.75 22.73 -22.76
C THR A 144 13.89 23.11 -23.69
N ARG A 145 13.93 24.37 -24.14
CA ARG A 145 15.09 24.91 -24.85
C ARG A 145 15.49 26.23 -24.21
N GLU A 146 16.54 26.12 -23.40
CA GLU A 146 17.62 27.07 -23.13
C GLU A 146 17.32 28.56 -23.40
N GLN A 147 17.11 29.30 -22.32
CA GLN A 147 17.63 30.66 -22.13
C GLN A 147 17.40 31.05 -20.67
N ILE A 148 18.27 30.54 -19.79
CA ILE A 148 18.56 31.25 -18.54
C ILE A 148 19.36 32.47 -18.99
N ILE A 149 18.68 33.60 -19.13
CA ILE A 149 19.36 34.88 -19.29
C ILE A 149 20.03 35.16 -17.95
N ASP A 150 21.35 35.14 -17.96
CA ASP A 150 22.19 35.69 -16.91
C ASP A 150 21.74 37.13 -16.61
N ILE A 151 21.27 37.34 -15.38
CA ILE A 151 21.11 38.67 -14.81
C ILE A 151 22.50 39.08 -14.33
N ILE A 152 23.17 39.96 -15.07
CA ILE A 152 24.13 40.95 -14.54
C ILE A 152 23.92 42.26 -15.29
#